data_AF-A0A8T2U8M3-F1
#
_entry.id   AF-A0A8T2U8M3-F1
#
_cell.length_a   1.000
_cell.length_b   1.000
_cell.length_c   1.000
_cell.angle_alpha   90.00
_cell.angle_beta   90.00
_cell.angle_gamma   90.00
#
_symmetry.space_group_name_H-M   'P 1'
#
loop_
_entity.id
_entity.type
_entity.pdbx_description
1 polymer ?
#
loop_
_entity_poly.entity_id
_entity_poly.type
_entity_poly.pdbx_seq_one_letter_code
_entity_poly.pdbx_strand_id
1 'polypeptide(L)'
;MWFTSYQVGDPAIDHACWQRPEDMDEFRPSYILNSTLPGSEVAAEVAAAMASASLVFRDDQTYSSKLLKHARELFEFANSSRISYTSSYEVDQTYYNSTSFGDELLWAASWLYHATGEESFLSYVTGSDGELYAEWEKAPAWLSWDNKVPGVQVLLSRQQILTGQSGSGLTQTGLAKYRKTADELMCAYLPDSPTATKDRSDGGLIWVIQWNPIQHAVNAALLALIYSDYLFTSNTKLKCSGEVYSPEDLRSFAISQANYLLGKNPIGMSYLVGYGSNYPQNVHHRAASIPSDAKKYACKEGFEWLSAEGPNPHVVTGALVGGPFQNDSFVDSRNNTMQNEATTYNSAALVGLMAGLTSTNQVTLSAWK
;
A
#
# COMPACT_ATOMS: atom_id res chain seq x y z
N MET A 1 -2.53 31.68 -1.25
CA MET A 1 -1.43 30.89 -1.84
C MET A 1 -1.53 29.51 -1.19
N TRP A 2 -1.90 28.49 -1.96
CA TRP A 2 -2.08 27.13 -1.45
C TRP A 2 -0.73 26.41 -1.50
N PHE A 3 -0.37 25.72 -0.41
CA PHE A 3 0.82 24.87 -0.35
C PHE A 3 0.56 23.69 0.59
N THR A 4 1.22 22.57 0.34
CA THR A 4 1.23 21.42 1.25
C THR A 4 2.67 20.97 1.45
N SER A 5 3.07 20.66 2.69
CA SER A 5 4.37 20.03 2.92
C SER A 5 4.26 18.55 2.61
N TYR A 6 5.26 18.00 1.91
CA TYR A 6 5.31 16.57 1.60
C TYR A 6 6.50 15.84 2.23
N GLN A 7 7.59 16.57 2.56
CA GLN A 7 8.79 15.99 3.14
C GLN A 7 9.38 16.92 4.20
N VAL A 8 9.89 16.32 5.29
CA VAL A 8 10.63 17.01 6.36
C VAL A 8 11.92 16.23 6.66
N GLY A 9 13.05 16.87 6.38
CA GLY A 9 14.37 16.26 6.41
C GLY A 9 14.92 16.07 4.99
N ASP A 10 16.21 16.36 4.82
CA ASP A 10 16.95 16.02 3.60
C ASP A 10 17.47 14.58 3.74
N PRO A 11 17.11 13.66 2.83
CA PRO A 11 17.50 12.25 2.97
C PRO A 11 19.01 12.02 2.99
N ALA A 12 19.81 12.82 2.27
CA ALA A 12 21.26 12.66 2.26
C ALA A 12 21.88 13.09 3.59
N ILE A 13 21.35 14.15 4.21
CA ILE A 13 21.77 14.59 5.54
C ILE A 13 21.31 13.58 6.61
N ASP A 14 20.05 13.14 6.55
CA ASP A 14 19.47 12.19 7.50
C ASP A 14 20.19 10.84 7.45
N HIS A 15 20.40 10.30 6.25
CA HIS A 15 21.04 9.00 6.06
C HIS A 15 22.56 9.04 6.25
N ALA A 16 23.18 10.22 6.23
CA ALA A 16 24.56 10.38 6.66
C ALA A 16 24.73 10.20 8.18
N CYS A 17 23.65 10.06 8.94
CA CYS A 17 23.67 9.86 10.38
C CYS A 17 23.03 8.52 10.80
N TRP A 18 23.58 7.93 11.86
CA TRP A 18 22.95 6.83 12.58
C TRP A 18 22.88 7.24 14.05
N GLN A 19 21.74 7.82 14.45
CA GLN A 19 21.54 8.38 15.78
C GLN A 19 20.10 8.13 16.24
N ARG A 20 19.84 8.29 17.54
CA ARG A 20 18.47 8.25 18.05
C ARG A 20 17.71 9.48 17.53
N PRO A 21 16.42 9.35 17.19
CA PRO A 21 15.67 10.48 16.64
C PRO A 21 15.59 11.67 17.62
N GLU A 22 15.57 11.43 18.92
CA GLU A 22 15.60 12.47 19.97
C GLU A 22 16.96 13.17 20.12
N ASP A 23 18.04 12.59 19.58
CA ASP A 23 19.38 13.16 19.62
C ASP A 23 19.71 14.00 18.37
N MET A 24 18.87 13.94 17.34
CA MET A 24 19.03 14.67 16.08
C MET A 24 19.10 16.19 16.32
N ASP A 25 20.15 16.82 15.81
CA ASP A 25 20.37 18.26 15.85
C ASP A 25 20.71 18.85 14.46
N GLU A 26 20.68 18.02 13.42
CA GLU A 26 20.89 18.45 12.05
C GLU A 26 19.73 19.31 11.52
N PHE A 27 20.02 20.13 10.51
CA PHE A 27 18.99 20.90 9.82
C PHE A 27 18.03 19.97 9.06
N ARG A 28 16.74 20.11 9.33
CA ARG A 28 15.67 19.32 8.70
C ARG A 28 14.77 20.22 7.86
N PRO A 29 15.07 20.45 6.57
CA PRO A 29 14.27 21.30 5.71
C PRO A 29 12.85 20.74 5.53
N SER A 30 11.88 21.64 5.35
CA SER A 30 10.55 21.28 4.89
C SER A 30 10.44 21.57 3.40
N TYR A 31 10.09 20.55 2.63
CA TYR A 31 9.80 20.66 1.21
C TYR A 31 8.29 20.75 1.01
N ILE A 32 7.87 21.63 0.10
CA ILE A 32 6.46 21.99 -0.09
C ILE A 32 6.07 21.86 -1.56
N LEU A 33 4.84 21.46 -1.82
CA LEU A 33 4.22 21.53 -3.13
C LEU A 33 3.37 22.79 -3.22
N ASN A 34 3.41 23.45 -4.37
CA ASN A 34 2.60 24.62 -4.68
C ASN A 34 2.42 24.76 -6.21
N SER A 35 1.80 25.85 -6.67
CA SER A 35 1.53 26.06 -8.10
C SER A 35 2.78 26.22 -8.99
N THR A 36 3.96 26.47 -8.41
CA THR A 36 5.24 26.58 -9.12
C THR A 36 6.12 25.33 -9.01
N LEU A 37 5.95 24.57 -7.92
CA LEU A 37 6.60 23.28 -7.67
C LEU A 37 5.52 22.24 -7.36
N PRO A 38 4.77 21.77 -8.37
CA PRO A 38 3.67 20.84 -8.17
C PRO A 38 4.14 19.41 -7.90
N GLY A 39 3.21 18.57 -7.45
CA GLY A 39 3.40 17.14 -7.24
C GLY A 39 2.05 16.45 -7.18
N SER A 40 1.57 16.01 -8.35
CA SER A 40 0.22 15.51 -8.52
C SER A 40 -0.03 14.20 -7.77
N GLU A 41 0.87 13.24 -7.87
CA GLU A 41 0.82 11.94 -7.22
C GLU A 41 0.73 12.07 -5.69
N VAL A 42 1.62 12.87 -5.08
CA VAL A 42 1.64 13.03 -3.63
C VAL A 42 0.38 13.76 -3.14
N ALA A 43 -0.02 14.83 -3.80
CA ALA A 43 -1.24 15.54 -3.43
C ALA A 43 -2.49 14.68 -3.61
N ALA A 44 -2.56 13.87 -4.67
CA ALA A 44 -3.65 12.94 -4.91
C ALA A 44 -3.66 11.78 -3.88
N GLU A 45 -2.52 11.22 -3.50
CA GLU A 45 -2.46 10.19 -2.45
C GLU A 45 -2.92 10.75 -1.09
N VAL A 46 -2.53 11.99 -0.74
CA VAL A 46 -3.04 12.65 0.47
C VAL A 46 -4.55 12.92 0.36
N ALA A 47 -5.06 13.27 -0.83
CA ALA A 47 -6.49 13.40 -1.05
C ALA A 47 -7.23 12.07 -0.83
N ALA A 48 -6.68 10.96 -1.34
CA ALA A 48 -7.21 9.61 -1.14
C ALA A 48 -7.21 9.22 0.36
N ALA A 49 -6.11 9.50 1.07
CA ALA A 49 -6.00 9.26 2.51
C ALA A 49 -7.02 10.07 3.32
N MET A 50 -7.22 11.35 3.00
CA MET A 50 -8.21 12.19 3.68
C MET A 50 -9.65 11.79 3.35
N ALA A 51 -9.94 11.44 2.09
CA ALA A 51 -11.27 10.98 1.68
C ALA A 51 -11.62 9.61 2.29
N SER A 52 -10.67 8.68 2.37
CA SER A 52 -10.88 7.40 3.05
C SER A 52 -10.99 7.58 4.56
N ALA A 53 -10.18 8.43 5.18
CA ALA A 53 -10.27 8.72 6.62
C ALA A 53 -11.60 9.39 6.99
N SER A 54 -12.16 10.25 6.15
CA SER A 54 -13.45 10.90 6.44
C SER A 54 -14.59 9.89 6.58
N LEU A 55 -14.47 8.72 5.93
CA LEU A 55 -15.39 7.60 6.05
C LEU A 55 -15.30 6.94 7.42
N VAL A 56 -14.10 6.79 7.97
CA VAL A 56 -13.87 6.22 9.30
C VAL A 56 -14.41 7.17 10.38
N PHE A 57 -14.20 8.47 10.21
CA PHE A 57 -14.62 9.49 11.18
C PHE A 57 -16.02 10.04 10.95
N ARG A 58 -16.91 9.33 10.24
CA ARG A 58 -18.28 9.80 9.94
C ARG A 58 -19.09 10.23 11.18
N ASP A 59 -18.86 9.57 12.32
CA ASP A 59 -19.53 9.91 13.58
C ASP A 59 -19.05 11.26 14.17
N ASP A 60 -17.81 11.69 13.87
CA ASP A 60 -17.34 13.06 14.09
C ASP A 60 -17.54 13.88 12.81
N GLN A 61 -18.76 14.38 12.63
CA GLN A 61 -19.16 15.13 11.43
C GLN A 61 -18.27 16.36 11.18
N THR A 62 -17.75 17.01 12.23
CA THR A 62 -16.90 18.19 12.10
C THR A 62 -15.55 17.80 11.49
N TYR A 63 -14.93 16.75 12.03
CA TYR A 63 -13.65 16.28 11.53
C TYR A 63 -13.77 15.62 10.15
N SER A 64 -14.79 14.78 9.94
CA SER A 64 -15.09 14.16 8.65
C SER A 64 -15.27 15.20 7.53
N SER A 65 -16.06 16.26 7.80
CA SER A 65 -16.27 17.34 6.83
C SER A 65 -14.98 18.12 6.54
N LYS A 66 -14.12 18.31 7.55
CA LYS A 66 -12.82 18.96 7.38
C LYS A 66 -11.89 18.13 6.49
N LEU A 67 -11.84 16.82 6.68
CA LEU A 67 -11.06 15.90 5.85
C LEU A 67 -11.56 15.91 4.40
N LEU A 68 -12.87 15.78 4.18
CA LEU A 68 -13.47 15.83 2.83
C LEU A 68 -13.19 17.14 2.10
N LYS A 69 -13.27 18.27 2.81
CA LYS A 69 -12.95 19.58 2.24
C LYS A 69 -11.51 19.59 1.72
N HIS A 70 -10.54 19.20 2.55
CA HIS A 70 -9.14 19.21 2.16
C HIS A 70 -8.83 18.17 1.08
N ALA A 71 -9.48 16.99 1.11
CA ALA A 71 -9.34 15.98 0.06
C ALA A 71 -9.72 16.54 -1.32
N ARG A 72 -10.79 17.32 -1.42
CA ARG A 72 -11.19 17.98 -2.69
C ARG A 72 -10.21 19.04 -3.13
N GLU A 73 -9.75 19.88 -2.21
CA GLU A 73 -8.76 20.93 -2.51
C GLU A 73 -7.46 20.33 -3.03
N LEU A 74 -6.99 19.24 -2.41
CA LEU A 74 -5.80 18.49 -2.82
C LEU A 74 -5.98 17.80 -4.18
N PHE A 75 -7.12 17.15 -4.41
CA PHE A 75 -7.42 16.54 -5.69
C PHE A 75 -7.48 17.56 -6.82
N GLU A 76 -8.14 18.70 -6.60
CA GLU A 76 -8.20 19.77 -7.60
C GLU A 76 -6.81 20.31 -7.93
N PHE A 77 -5.97 20.52 -6.92
CA PHE A 77 -4.57 20.90 -7.11
C PHE A 77 -3.79 19.86 -7.93
N ALA A 78 -3.91 18.58 -7.57
CA ALA A 78 -3.22 17.49 -8.25
C ALA A 78 -3.65 17.38 -9.72
N ASN A 79 -4.97 17.39 -9.96
CA ASN A 79 -5.59 17.19 -11.26
C ASN A 79 -5.40 18.38 -12.22
N SER A 80 -5.27 19.59 -11.69
CA SER A 80 -4.98 20.80 -12.48
C SER A 80 -3.48 20.93 -12.82
N SER A 81 -2.60 20.44 -11.95
CA SER A 81 -1.15 20.58 -12.14
C SER A 81 -0.55 19.53 -13.08
N ARG A 82 -0.96 18.25 -12.93
CA ARG A 82 -0.48 17.07 -13.70
C ARG A 82 1.02 17.03 -13.97
N ILE A 83 1.80 17.28 -12.92
CA ILE A 83 3.27 17.25 -12.95
C ILE A 83 3.75 16.42 -11.78
N SER A 84 4.71 15.54 -12.06
CA SER A 84 5.30 14.68 -11.05
C SER A 84 6.10 15.49 -10.02
N TYR A 85 5.96 15.12 -8.75
CA TYR A 85 6.71 15.78 -7.66
C TYR A 85 8.23 15.59 -7.80
N THR A 86 8.68 14.47 -8.38
CA THR A 86 10.10 14.19 -8.59
C THR A 86 10.70 14.99 -9.74
N SER A 87 9.86 15.61 -10.59
CA SER A 87 10.29 16.63 -11.56
C SER A 87 10.50 17.99 -10.88
N SER A 88 9.78 18.25 -9.79
CA SER A 88 9.95 19.46 -8.97
C SER A 88 11.14 19.33 -8.00
N TYR A 89 11.45 18.10 -7.56
CA TYR A 89 12.51 17.79 -6.60
C TYR A 89 13.29 16.53 -7.01
N GLU A 90 14.33 16.71 -7.83
CA GLU A 90 15.10 15.60 -8.41
C GLU A 90 15.79 14.70 -7.35
N VAL A 91 16.11 15.23 -6.16
CA VAL A 91 16.77 14.45 -5.09
C VAL A 91 15.91 13.25 -4.64
N ASP A 92 14.59 13.36 -4.77
CA ASP A 92 13.66 12.33 -4.30
C ASP A 92 13.57 11.14 -5.26
N GLN A 93 14.05 11.28 -6.50
CA GLN A 93 14.15 10.18 -7.48
C GLN A 93 15.06 9.04 -6.97
N THR A 94 15.93 9.31 -6.00
CA THR A 94 16.83 8.28 -5.44
C THR A 94 16.17 7.45 -4.34
N TYR A 95 15.05 7.91 -3.75
CA TYR A 95 14.44 7.29 -2.58
C TYR A 95 13.01 6.77 -2.88
N TYR A 96 12.11 7.67 -3.28
CA TYR A 96 10.71 7.37 -3.55
C TYR A 96 10.33 7.88 -4.95
N ASN A 97 11.02 7.38 -5.98
CA ASN A 97 10.73 7.83 -7.34
C ASN A 97 9.30 7.51 -7.79
N SER A 98 8.63 8.47 -8.42
CA SER A 98 7.31 8.29 -9.01
C SER A 98 7.39 7.71 -10.41
N THR A 99 6.63 6.65 -10.68
CA THR A 99 6.49 6.09 -12.04
C THR A 99 5.42 6.83 -12.85
N SER A 100 4.34 7.25 -12.19
CA SER A 100 3.17 7.88 -12.79
C SER A 100 2.44 8.67 -11.69
N PHE A 101 1.68 9.70 -12.09
CA PHE A 101 0.71 10.37 -11.21
C PHE A 101 -0.73 10.02 -11.57
N GLY A 102 -0.94 9.35 -12.71
CA GLY A 102 -2.27 9.12 -13.26
C GLY A 102 -3.08 8.13 -12.43
N ASP A 103 -2.42 7.13 -11.88
CA ASP A 103 -3.01 6.13 -11.01
C ASP A 103 -3.38 6.68 -9.63
N GLU A 104 -2.61 7.60 -9.05
CA GLU A 104 -3.02 8.34 -7.84
C GLU A 104 -4.21 9.25 -8.10
N LEU A 105 -4.27 9.91 -9.27
CA LEU A 105 -5.45 10.70 -9.64
C LEU A 105 -6.71 9.82 -9.70
N LEU A 106 -6.61 8.63 -10.30
CA LEU A 106 -7.70 7.66 -10.31
C LEU A 106 -8.03 7.15 -8.89
N TRP A 107 -7.01 6.92 -8.06
CA TRP A 107 -7.16 6.48 -6.67
C TRP A 107 -7.88 7.52 -5.81
N ALA A 108 -7.45 8.77 -5.88
CA ALA A 108 -8.06 9.90 -5.18
C ALA A 108 -9.51 10.12 -5.60
N ALA A 109 -9.78 10.15 -6.91
CA ALA A 109 -11.13 10.30 -7.43
C ALA A 109 -12.03 9.12 -7.00
N SER A 110 -11.51 7.89 -6.99
CA SER A 110 -12.25 6.71 -6.52
C SER A 110 -12.66 6.83 -5.05
N TRP A 111 -11.73 7.22 -4.17
CA TRP A 111 -12.05 7.44 -2.76
C TRP A 111 -12.99 8.62 -2.53
N LEU A 112 -12.81 9.72 -3.26
CA LEU A 112 -13.71 10.86 -3.21
C LEU A 112 -15.13 10.48 -3.65
N TYR A 113 -15.27 9.68 -4.71
CA TYR A 113 -16.57 9.13 -5.11
C TYR A 113 -17.20 8.32 -3.95
N HIS A 114 -16.47 7.37 -3.38
CA HIS A 114 -16.97 6.56 -2.27
C HIS A 114 -17.29 7.37 -1.00
N ALA A 115 -16.60 8.48 -0.78
CA ALA A 115 -16.80 9.32 0.39
C ALA A 115 -17.93 10.35 0.24
N THR A 116 -18.31 10.68 -0.99
CA THR A 116 -19.19 11.82 -1.28
C THR A 116 -20.43 11.47 -2.09
N GLY A 117 -20.39 10.38 -2.86
CA GLY A 117 -21.43 10.01 -3.82
C GLY A 117 -21.49 10.90 -5.06
N GLU A 118 -20.48 11.76 -5.30
CA GLU A 118 -20.50 12.67 -6.45
C GLU A 118 -20.14 11.97 -7.75
N GLU A 119 -21.11 11.92 -8.66
CA GLU A 119 -21.00 11.28 -9.99
C GLU A 119 -19.91 11.90 -10.88
N SER A 120 -19.45 13.12 -10.60
CA SER A 120 -18.33 13.73 -11.31
C SER A 120 -17.04 12.92 -11.16
N PHE A 121 -16.77 12.39 -9.97
CA PHE A 121 -15.60 11.55 -9.73
C PHE A 121 -15.75 10.17 -10.37
N LEU A 122 -16.95 9.59 -10.36
CA LEU A 122 -17.20 8.33 -11.07
C LEU A 122 -17.04 8.50 -12.59
N SER A 123 -17.53 9.62 -13.12
CA SER A 123 -17.38 9.98 -14.53
C SER A 123 -15.91 10.21 -14.90
N TYR A 124 -15.12 10.79 -13.99
CA TYR A 124 -13.67 10.98 -14.16
C TYR A 124 -12.95 9.64 -14.30
N VAL A 125 -13.15 8.72 -13.36
CA VAL A 125 -12.44 7.43 -13.36
C VAL A 125 -12.93 6.46 -14.44
N THR A 126 -14.13 6.65 -14.98
CA THR A 126 -14.68 5.81 -16.07
C THR A 126 -14.58 6.46 -17.45
N GLY A 127 -14.18 7.73 -17.52
CA GLY A 127 -14.03 8.50 -18.75
C GLY A 127 -12.62 8.44 -19.33
N SER A 128 -12.19 9.57 -19.90
CA SER A 128 -10.89 9.70 -20.58
C SER A 128 -9.69 9.44 -19.68
N ASP A 129 -9.74 9.87 -18.41
CA ASP A 129 -8.66 9.61 -17.46
C ASP A 129 -8.57 8.12 -17.11
N GLY A 130 -9.71 7.43 -17.04
CA GLY A 130 -9.76 5.97 -16.93
C GLY A 130 -9.10 5.28 -18.13
N GLU A 131 -9.47 5.65 -19.37
CA GLU A 131 -8.84 5.09 -20.58
C GLU A 131 -7.33 5.31 -20.62
N LEU A 132 -6.84 6.44 -20.07
CA LEU A 132 -5.44 6.80 -20.11
C LEU A 132 -4.61 6.09 -19.03
N TYR A 133 -5.14 5.94 -17.81
CA TYR A 133 -4.35 5.56 -16.64
C TYR A 133 -4.78 4.26 -15.95
N ALA A 134 -5.95 3.69 -16.25
CA ALA A 134 -6.45 2.49 -15.55
C ALA A 134 -5.86 1.17 -16.04
N GLU A 135 -5.06 1.21 -17.11
CA GLU A 135 -4.34 0.08 -17.70
C GLU A 135 -5.21 -1.12 -18.06
N TRP A 136 -6.44 -0.87 -18.52
CA TRP A 136 -7.46 -1.91 -18.78
C TRP A 136 -7.08 -2.99 -19.80
N GLU A 137 -6.07 -2.74 -20.62
CA GLU A 137 -5.60 -3.65 -21.68
C GLU A 137 -4.17 -4.18 -21.43
N LYS A 138 -3.63 -3.96 -20.24
CA LYS A 138 -2.30 -4.47 -19.84
C LYS A 138 -2.42 -5.70 -18.94
N ALA A 139 -1.30 -6.41 -18.80
CA ALA A 139 -1.21 -7.49 -17.81
C ALA A 139 -1.41 -6.94 -16.38
N PRO A 140 -1.94 -7.74 -15.44
CA PRO A 140 -2.15 -7.29 -14.07
C PRO A 140 -0.88 -6.72 -13.43
N ALA A 141 -1.01 -5.53 -12.86
CA ALA A 141 0.06 -4.84 -12.14
C ALA A 141 0.05 -5.19 -10.63
N TRP A 142 0.99 -4.63 -9.87
CA TRP A 142 1.17 -4.90 -8.45
C TRP A 142 0.94 -3.65 -7.60
N LEU A 143 0.04 -3.72 -6.61
CA LEU A 143 -0.22 -2.61 -5.69
C LEU A 143 1.03 -2.34 -4.84
N SER A 144 1.44 -1.07 -4.78
CA SER A 144 2.56 -0.58 -3.97
C SER A 144 2.31 0.85 -3.52
N TRP A 145 3.28 1.43 -2.79
CA TRP A 145 3.25 2.87 -2.51
C TRP A 145 3.38 3.73 -3.78
N ASP A 146 3.85 3.17 -4.91
CA ASP A 146 4.06 3.87 -6.19
C ASP A 146 2.99 3.54 -7.23
N ASN A 147 2.42 2.33 -7.27
CA ASN A 147 1.38 1.97 -8.24
C ASN A 147 0.04 1.62 -7.57
N LYS A 148 -1.00 2.42 -7.87
CA LYS A 148 -2.35 2.28 -7.28
C LYS A 148 -3.35 1.57 -8.18
N VAL A 149 -2.99 1.27 -9.43
CA VAL A 149 -3.90 0.69 -10.43
C VAL A 149 -4.63 -0.55 -9.90
N PRO A 150 -3.97 -1.55 -9.28
CA PRO A 150 -4.69 -2.73 -8.79
C PRO A 150 -5.67 -2.41 -7.66
N GLY A 151 -5.33 -1.43 -6.81
CA GLY A 151 -6.22 -0.93 -5.77
C GLY A 151 -7.45 -0.24 -6.35
N VAL A 152 -7.28 0.61 -7.37
CA VAL A 152 -8.39 1.27 -8.09
C VAL A 152 -9.31 0.24 -8.74
N GLN A 153 -8.75 -0.75 -9.43
CA GLN A 153 -9.51 -1.81 -10.11
C GLN A 153 -10.38 -2.58 -9.12
N VAL A 154 -9.81 -3.03 -8.00
CA VAL A 154 -10.57 -3.70 -6.94
C VAL A 154 -11.60 -2.77 -6.33
N LEU A 155 -11.24 -1.54 -5.96
CA LEU A 155 -12.15 -0.59 -5.32
C LEU A 155 -13.39 -0.29 -6.19
N LEU A 156 -13.19 0.01 -7.49
CA LEU A 156 -14.28 0.36 -8.40
C LEU A 156 -15.08 -0.86 -8.89
N SER A 157 -14.48 -2.04 -8.97
CA SER A 157 -15.21 -3.28 -9.30
C SER A 157 -16.39 -3.54 -8.34
N ARG A 158 -16.25 -3.08 -7.08
CA ARG A 158 -17.28 -3.14 -6.04
C ARG A 158 -18.62 -2.62 -6.53
N GLN A 159 -18.64 -1.54 -7.30
CA GLN A 159 -19.89 -0.93 -7.77
C GLN A 159 -20.69 -1.93 -8.60
N GLN A 160 -20.06 -2.54 -9.60
CA GLN A 160 -20.76 -3.50 -10.43
C GLN A 160 -21.11 -4.79 -9.68
N ILE A 161 -20.25 -5.24 -8.77
CA ILE A 161 -20.44 -6.49 -8.03
C ILE A 161 -21.56 -6.37 -6.99
N LEU A 162 -21.57 -5.30 -6.18
CA LEU A 162 -22.45 -5.19 -5.02
C LEU A 162 -23.78 -4.47 -5.29
N THR A 163 -23.78 -3.41 -6.08
CA THR A 163 -24.99 -2.60 -6.27
C THR A 163 -25.77 -3.06 -7.50
N GLY A 164 -25.16 -3.89 -8.34
CA GLY A 164 -25.69 -4.23 -9.66
C GLY A 164 -25.87 -3.00 -10.56
N GLN A 165 -25.33 -1.83 -10.15
CA GLN A 165 -25.43 -0.62 -10.93
C GLN A 165 -24.70 -0.82 -12.24
N SER A 166 -25.50 -0.92 -13.28
CA SER A 166 -25.10 -0.55 -14.62
C SER A 166 -25.28 0.96 -14.68
N GLY A 167 -24.19 1.73 -14.69
CA GLY A 167 -24.25 3.15 -15.04
C GLY A 167 -24.90 3.33 -16.42
N SER A 168 -24.98 4.56 -16.92
CA SER A 168 -25.38 4.81 -18.30
C SER A 168 -24.16 5.10 -19.18
N GLY A 169 -24.14 4.57 -20.41
CA GLY A 169 -23.10 4.87 -21.39
C GLY A 169 -21.68 4.52 -20.93
N LEU A 170 -20.78 5.51 -20.97
CA LEU A 170 -19.35 5.35 -20.70
C LEU A 170 -19.06 4.84 -19.26
N THR A 171 -19.86 5.26 -18.28
CA THR A 171 -19.69 4.81 -16.89
C THR A 171 -19.90 3.31 -16.73
N GLN A 172 -20.88 2.74 -17.46
CA GLN A 172 -21.11 1.30 -17.46
C GLN A 172 -19.91 0.56 -18.08
N THR A 173 -19.41 1.06 -19.21
CA THR A 173 -18.26 0.48 -19.91
C THR A 173 -17.01 0.52 -19.03
N GLY A 174 -16.70 1.65 -18.40
CA GLY A 174 -15.54 1.79 -17.51
C GLY A 174 -15.62 0.88 -16.28
N LEU A 175 -16.78 0.83 -15.61
CA LEU A 175 -16.99 -0.09 -14.47
C LEU A 175 -16.84 -1.56 -14.88
N ALA A 176 -17.34 -1.95 -16.06
CA ALA A 176 -17.16 -3.30 -16.58
C ALA A 176 -15.69 -3.62 -16.85
N LYS A 177 -14.90 -2.65 -17.35
CA LYS A 177 -13.46 -2.81 -17.54
C LYS A 177 -12.73 -2.96 -16.20
N TYR A 178 -13.07 -2.15 -15.18
CA TYR A 178 -12.50 -2.30 -13.83
C TYR A 178 -12.80 -3.66 -13.20
N ARG A 179 -14.05 -4.14 -13.33
CA ARG A 179 -14.38 -5.50 -12.86
C ARG A 179 -13.56 -6.55 -13.61
N LYS A 180 -13.47 -6.45 -14.94
CA LYS A 180 -12.71 -7.40 -15.75
C LYS A 180 -11.24 -7.46 -15.30
N THR A 181 -10.59 -6.32 -15.13
CA THR A 181 -9.18 -6.32 -14.70
C THR A 181 -8.99 -6.73 -13.25
N ALA A 182 -9.96 -6.45 -12.37
CA ALA A 182 -9.96 -7.01 -11.01
C ALA A 182 -10.10 -8.55 -11.03
N ASP A 183 -10.97 -9.12 -11.87
CA ASP A 183 -11.08 -10.57 -12.07
C ASP A 183 -9.73 -11.15 -12.57
N GLU A 184 -9.10 -10.53 -13.58
CA GLU A 184 -7.79 -10.96 -14.12
C GLU A 184 -6.69 -10.92 -13.05
N LEU A 185 -6.66 -9.88 -12.22
CA LEU A 185 -5.74 -9.76 -11.09
C LEU A 185 -5.95 -10.89 -10.07
N MET A 186 -7.20 -11.15 -9.67
CA MET A 186 -7.52 -12.24 -8.74
C MET A 186 -7.16 -13.61 -9.32
N CYS A 187 -7.39 -13.82 -10.61
CA CYS A 187 -6.99 -15.03 -11.31
C CYS A 187 -5.45 -15.19 -11.34
N ALA A 188 -4.69 -14.10 -11.42
CA ALA A 188 -3.23 -14.17 -11.32
C ALA A 188 -2.74 -14.54 -9.92
N TYR A 189 -3.47 -14.13 -8.87
CA TYR A 189 -3.12 -14.40 -7.47
C TYR A 189 -3.38 -15.85 -7.03
N LEU A 190 -4.36 -16.53 -7.63
CA LEU A 190 -4.66 -17.93 -7.29
C LEU A 190 -3.60 -18.87 -7.89
N PRO A 191 -2.90 -19.70 -7.10
CA PRO A 191 -1.79 -20.51 -7.60
C PRO A 191 -2.22 -21.62 -8.55
N ASP A 192 -3.44 -22.15 -8.39
CA ASP A 192 -3.97 -23.23 -9.23
C ASP A 192 -4.74 -22.71 -10.46
N SER A 193 -4.85 -21.38 -10.60
CA SER A 193 -5.51 -20.74 -11.73
C SER A 193 -4.75 -20.98 -13.05
N PRO A 194 -5.45 -21.17 -14.19
CA PRO A 194 -4.82 -21.28 -15.50
C PRO A 194 -3.99 -20.05 -15.90
N THR A 195 -4.22 -18.91 -15.26
CA THR A 195 -3.50 -17.64 -15.49
C THR A 195 -2.72 -17.18 -14.26
N ALA A 196 -2.38 -18.10 -13.35
CA ALA A 196 -1.57 -17.80 -12.18
C ALA A 196 -0.25 -17.11 -12.56
N THR A 197 0.14 -16.09 -11.80
CA THR A 197 1.44 -15.45 -12.00
C THR A 197 2.60 -16.40 -11.65
N LYS A 198 3.75 -16.16 -12.27
CA LYS A 198 5.05 -16.77 -11.93
C LYS A 198 5.83 -15.97 -10.89
N ASP A 199 5.35 -14.79 -10.51
CA ASP A 199 5.98 -13.90 -9.53
C ASP A 199 5.81 -14.46 -8.11
N ARG A 200 6.54 -15.54 -7.82
CA ARG A 200 6.49 -16.27 -6.56
C ARG A 200 7.88 -16.70 -6.10
N SER A 201 8.02 -16.84 -4.78
CA SER A 201 9.12 -17.58 -4.17
C SER A 201 8.91 -19.10 -4.31
N ASP A 202 9.95 -19.89 -4.06
CA ASP A 202 9.85 -21.36 -4.07
C ASP A 202 8.83 -21.87 -3.02
N GLY A 203 8.69 -21.16 -1.91
CA GLY A 203 7.73 -21.40 -0.84
C GLY A 203 6.33 -20.82 -1.08
N GLY A 204 6.08 -20.18 -2.24
CA GLY A 204 4.74 -19.74 -2.67
C GLY A 204 4.31 -18.34 -2.21
N LEU A 205 5.22 -17.53 -1.64
CA LEU A 205 4.98 -16.11 -1.39
C LEU A 205 4.87 -15.37 -2.73
N ILE A 206 3.95 -14.43 -2.89
CA ILE A 206 4.00 -13.47 -4.00
C ILE A 206 5.31 -12.69 -3.91
N TRP A 207 6.13 -12.78 -4.95
CA TRP A 207 7.48 -12.23 -4.96
C TRP A 207 7.75 -11.56 -6.32
N VAL A 208 7.82 -10.23 -6.32
CA VAL A 208 7.87 -9.42 -7.56
C VAL A 208 9.24 -8.79 -7.76
N ILE A 209 9.79 -8.20 -6.70
CA ILE A 209 11.09 -7.53 -6.71
C ILE A 209 11.87 -7.86 -5.44
N GLN A 210 13.19 -7.80 -5.52
CA GLN A 210 14.09 -8.13 -4.41
C GLN A 210 14.06 -7.12 -3.25
N TRP A 211 13.69 -5.87 -3.54
CA TRP A 211 13.64 -4.82 -2.53
C TRP A 211 12.26 -4.80 -1.89
N ASN A 212 12.19 -5.15 -0.60
CA ASN A 212 10.94 -5.27 0.13
C ASN A 212 9.87 -6.14 -0.59
N PRO A 213 10.15 -7.43 -0.84
CA PRO A 213 9.22 -8.32 -1.52
C PRO A 213 7.88 -8.48 -0.78
N ILE A 214 7.87 -8.40 0.55
CA ILE A 214 6.66 -8.56 1.36
C ILE A 214 5.59 -7.50 1.04
N GLN A 215 5.97 -6.31 0.58
CA GLN A 215 5.02 -5.29 0.13
C GLN A 215 3.96 -5.87 -0.81
N HIS A 216 4.40 -6.60 -1.83
CA HIS A 216 3.50 -7.12 -2.86
C HIS A 216 2.66 -8.28 -2.33
N ALA A 217 3.23 -9.13 -1.47
CA ALA A 217 2.49 -10.23 -0.85
C ALA A 217 1.38 -9.75 0.09
N VAL A 218 1.68 -8.80 0.99
CA VAL A 218 0.68 -8.29 1.94
C VAL A 218 -0.41 -7.51 1.21
N ASN A 219 -0.06 -6.73 0.19
CA ASN A 219 -1.03 -6.01 -0.64
C ASN A 219 -1.90 -6.97 -1.46
N ALA A 220 -1.32 -7.98 -2.10
CA ALA A 220 -2.07 -8.98 -2.86
C ALA A 220 -3.06 -9.76 -1.96
N ALA A 221 -2.62 -10.13 -0.76
CA ALA A 221 -3.47 -10.78 0.23
C ALA A 221 -4.63 -9.90 0.67
N LEU A 222 -4.37 -8.61 0.93
CA LEU A 222 -5.39 -7.63 1.30
C LEU A 222 -6.43 -7.45 0.18
N LEU A 223 -5.97 -7.27 -1.06
CA LEU A 223 -6.86 -7.12 -2.22
C LEU A 223 -7.70 -8.38 -2.46
N ALA A 224 -7.10 -9.57 -2.39
CA ALA A 224 -7.82 -10.83 -2.53
C ALA A 224 -8.88 -11.04 -1.43
N LEU A 225 -8.57 -10.64 -0.19
CA LEU A 225 -9.52 -10.67 0.91
C LEU A 225 -10.72 -9.73 0.67
N ILE A 226 -10.45 -8.49 0.27
CA ILE A 226 -11.49 -7.51 -0.03
C ILE A 226 -12.38 -8.00 -1.19
N TYR A 227 -11.77 -8.51 -2.26
CA TYR A 227 -12.50 -8.99 -3.43
C TYR A 227 -13.32 -10.26 -3.11
N SER A 228 -12.76 -11.17 -2.30
CA SER A 228 -13.50 -12.31 -1.74
C SER A 228 -14.78 -11.84 -1.06
N ASP A 229 -14.70 -10.83 -0.20
CA ASP A 229 -15.88 -10.29 0.49
C ASP A 229 -16.90 -9.71 -0.51
N TYR A 230 -16.47 -9.06 -1.59
CA TYR A 230 -17.39 -8.58 -2.64
C TYR A 230 -18.14 -9.71 -3.34
N LEU A 231 -17.42 -10.77 -3.73
CA LEU A 231 -17.99 -11.93 -4.41
C LEU A 231 -18.95 -12.69 -3.48
N PHE A 232 -18.55 -12.89 -2.22
CA PHE A 232 -19.38 -13.56 -1.22
C PHE A 232 -20.72 -12.83 -1.04
N THR A 233 -20.67 -11.51 -0.88
CA THR A 233 -21.85 -10.66 -0.61
C THR A 233 -22.85 -10.68 -1.75
N SER A 234 -22.34 -10.61 -2.97
CA SER A 234 -23.16 -10.61 -4.19
C SER A 234 -23.57 -12.02 -4.62
N ASN A 235 -23.12 -13.06 -3.90
CA ASN A 235 -23.29 -14.46 -4.26
C ASN A 235 -22.80 -14.74 -5.70
N THR A 236 -21.65 -14.16 -6.06
CA THR A 236 -20.99 -14.34 -7.34
C THR A 236 -19.69 -15.13 -7.18
N LYS A 237 -19.16 -15.64 -8.30
CA LYS A 237 -17.93 -16.44 -8.35
C LYS A 237 -16.97 -15.86 -9.37
N LEU A 238 -15.69 -16.06 -9.13
CA LEU A 238 -14.62 -15.69 -10.04
C LEU A 238 -14.52 -16.72 -11.17
N LYS A 239 -14.24 -16.27 -12.39
CA LYS A 239 -14.00 -17.15 -13.54
C LYS A 239 -12.64 -16.88 -14.15
N CYS A 240 -11.77 -17.88 -14.15
CA CYS A 240 -10.41 -17.81 -14.69
C CYS A 240 -10.30 -18.77 -15.87
N SER A 241 -10.28 -18.26 -17.10
CA SER A 241 -10.17 -19.07 -18.33
C SER A 241 -11.16 -20.24 -18.41
N GLY A 242 -12.38 -20.05 -17.91
CA GLY A 242 -13.46 -21.05 -17.92
C GLY A 242 -13.56 -21.89 -16.65
N GLU A 243 -12.54 -21.88 -15.79
CA GLU A 243 -12.60 -22.47 -14.45
C GLU A 243 -13.25 -21.52 -13.46
N VAL A 244 -13.89 -22.08 -12.43
CA VAL A 244 -14.71 -21.31 -11.47
C VAL A 244 -14.09 -21.43 -10.08
N TYR A 245 -13.82 -20.28 -9.48
CA TYR A 245 -13.26 -20.14 -8.13
C TYR A 245 -14.27 -19.46 -7.22
N SER A 246 -14.40 -19.96 -5.99
CA SER A 246 -15.31 -19.41 -4.99
C SER A 246 -14.64 -18.26 -4.22
N PRO A 247 -15.42 -17.42 -3.50
CA PRO A 247 -14.86 -16.45 -2.56
C PRO A 247 -13.87 -17.08 -1.56
N GLU A 248 -14.16 -18.29 -1.10
CA GLU A 248 -13.33 -19.03 -0.15
C GLU A 248 -11.94 -19.37 -0.70
N ASP A 249 -11.79 -19.56 -2.03
CA ASP A 249 -10.49 -19.79 -2.65
C ASP A 249 -9.59 -18.54 -2.54
N LEU A 250 -10.15 -17.36 -2.78
CA LEU A 250 -9.44 -16.08 -2.61
C LEU A 250 -9.12 -15.80 -1.14
N ARG A 251 -10.06 -16.08 -0.23
CA ARG A 251 -9.80 -15.96 1.21
C ARG A 251 -8.71 -16.93 1.67
N SER A 252 -8.70 -18.16 1.13
CA SER A 252 -7.66 -19.15 1.42
C SER A 252 -6.29 -18.71 0.91
N PHE A 253 -6.22 -18.08 -0.26
CA PHE A 253 -5.00 -17.43 -0.73
C PHE A 253 -4.55 -16.30 0.20
N ALA A 254 -5.44 -15.39 0.62
CA ALA A 254 -5.09 -14.32 1.56
C ALA A 254 -4.54 -14.88 2.89
N ILE A 255 -5.17 -15.94 3.42
CA ILE A 255 -4.71 -16.66 4.61
C ILE A 255 -3.35 -17.33 4.38
N SER A 256 -3.07 -17.86 3.18
CA SER A 256 -1.79 -18.51 2.89
C SER A 256 -0.64 -17.50 2.92
N GLN A 257 -0.84 -16.32 2.31
CA GLN A 257 0.14 -15.23 2.35
C GLN A 257 0.31 -14.72 3.79
N ALA A 258 -0.78 -14.46 4.52
CA ALA A 258 -0.73 -14.06 5.93
C ALA A 258 0.04 -15.07 6.80
N ASN A 259 -0.25 -16.36 6.65
CA ASN A 259 0.46 -17.40 7.39
C ASN A 259 1.94 -17.47 7.00
N TYR A 260 2.28 -17.29 5.72
CA TYR A 260 3.68 -17.19 5.28
C TYR A 260 4.38 -16.04 6.01
N LEU A 261 3.79 -14.85 6.04
CA LEU A 261 4.33 -13.68 6.76
C LEU A 261 4.54 -13.97 8.25
N LEU A 262 3.66 -14.77 8.85
CA LEU A 262 3.67 -15.08 10.28
C LEU A 262 4.50 -16.32 10.68
N GLY A 263 5.16 -16.98 9.72
CA GLY A 263 6.12 -18.05 10.00
C GLY A 263 5.83 -19.41 9.35
N LYS A 264 4.72 -19.57 8.61
CA LYS A 264 4.45 -20.76 7.80
C LYS A 264 5.16 -20.67 6.45
N ASN A 265 6.48 -20.59 6.50
CA ASN A 265 7.38 -20.49 5.35
C ASN A 265 8.54 -21.50 5.49
N PRO A 266 9.34 -21.73 4.42
CA PRO A 266 10.38 -22.77 4.42
C PRO A 266 11.41 -22.67 5.55
N ILE A 267 11.67 -21.46 6.07
CA ILE A 267 12.64 -21.22 7.16
C ILE A 267 11.99 -21.10 8.55
N GLY A 268 10.66 -21.21 8.65
CA GLY A 268 9.94 -21.16 9.92
C GLY A 268 10.10 -19.85 10.70
N MET A 269 10.25 -18.71 10.01
CA MET A 269 10.51 -17.40 10.62
C MET A 269 9.34 -16.45 10.40
N SER A 270 8.81 -15.84 11.46
CA SER A 270 7.87 -14.73 11.32
C SER A 270 8.59 -13.49 10.83
N TYR A 271 8.09 -12.83 9.79
CA TYR A 271 8.60 -11.54 9.34
C TYR A 271 7.93 -10.36 10.07
N LEU A 272 6.99 -10.64 10.98
CA LEU A 272 6.42 -9.68 11.91
C LEU A 272 7.24 -9.66 13.19
N VAL A 273 8.01 -8.59 13.39
CA VAL A 273 8.93 -8.45 14.52
C VAL A 273 8.16 -8.53 15.84
N GLY A 274 8.63 -9.38 16.76
CA GLY A 274 8.00 -9.61 18.06
C GLY A 274 6.84 -10.63 18.05
N TYR A 275 6.52 -11.23 16.90
CA TYR A 275 5.47 -12.27 16.80
C TYR A 275 6.08 -13.68 16.65
N GLY A 276 5.53 -14.64 17.40
CA GLY A 276 6.03 -16.01 17.42
C GLY A 276 7.37 -16.17 18.17
N SER A 277 7.97 -17.35 18.08
CA SER A 277 9.24 -17.67 18.75
C SER A 277 10.49 -17.42 17.91
N ASN A 278 10.33 -17.15 16.61
CA ASN A 278 11.42 -16.94 15.66
C ASN A 278 11.05 -15.76 14.74
N TYR A 279 11.73 -14.63 14.90
CA TYR A 279 11.52 -13.40 14.14
C TYR A 279 12.84 -12.61 14.01
N PRO A 280 12.98 -11.69 13.03
CA PRO A 280 14.17 -10.85 12.86
C PRO A 280 14.49 -10.03 14.10
N GLN A 281 15.73 -10.12 14.57
CA GLN A 281 16.19 -9.37 15.74
C GLN A 281 17.14 -8.23 15.36
N ASN A 282 17.62 -8.19 14.11
CA ASN A 282 18.60 -7.23 13.61
C ASN A 282 17.97 -6.28 12.58
N VAL A 283 16.80 -5.73 12.90
CA VAL A 283 16.03 -4.84 12.00
C VAL A 283 16.83 -3.58 11.67
N HIS A 284 16.86 -3.17 10.39
CA HIS A 284 17.49 -1.92 9.93
C HIS A 284 16.68 -0.71 10.42
N HIS A 285 16.88 -0.32 11.69
CA HIS A 285 16.09 0.71 12.35
C HIS A 285 16.91 1.46 13.40
N ARG A 286 17.25 2.73 13.12
CA ARG A 286 18.14 3.57 13.95
C ARG A 286 17.71 3.58 15.42
N ALA A 287 16.47 4.01 15.70
CA ALA A 287 15.96 4.12 17.06
C ALA A 287 15.91 2.78 17.82
N ALA A 288 15.86 1.66 17.11
CA ALA A 288 15.79 0.33 17.74
C ALA A 288 17.17 -0.26 18.01
N SER A 289 18.14 0.08 17.16
CA SER A 289 19.51 -0.44 17.23
C SER A 289 20.38 0.22 18.30
N ILE A 290 20.04 1.44 18.73
CA ILE A 290 20.85 2.23 19.67
C ILE A 290 20.29 2.04 21.09
N PRO A 291 21.12 1.70 22.10
CA PRO A 291 20.67 1.54 23.48
C PRO A 291 20.01 2.80 24.04
N SER A 292 19.07 2.60 24.97
CA SER A 292 18.53 3.69 25.78
C SER A 292 19.40 3.85 27.02
N ASP A 293 20.42 4.69 26.91
CA ASP A 293 21.33 5.05 27.99
C ASP A 293 21.47 6.59 28.10
N ALA A 294 22.18 7.06 29.12
CA ALA A 294 22.36 8.50 29.34
C ALA A 294 23.35 9.16 28.36
N LYS A 295 24.01 8.37 27.48
CA LYS A 295 25.01 8.88 26.53
C LYS A 295 24.30 9.35 25.27
N LYS A 296 24.45 10.62 24.90
CA LYS A 296 24.12 11.09 23.55
C LYS A 296 25.16 10.54 22.57
N TYR A 297 24.72 9.87 21.50
CA TYR A 297 25.60 9.43 20.42
C TYR A 297 25.54 10.43 19.28
N ALA A 298 26.68 10.99 18.88
CA ALA A 298 26.70 11.91 17.74
C ALA A 298 26.40 11.17 16.42
N CYS A 299 25.93 11.92 15.41
CA CYS A 299 25.56 11.43 14.07
C CYS A 299 26.44 10.30 13.50
N LYS A 300 27.78 10.44 13.55
CA LYS A 300 28.72 9.44 13.02
C LYS A 300 29.08 8.34 14.02
N GLU A 301 29.02 8.62 15.31
CA GLU A 301 29.37 7.66 16.35
C GLU A 301 28.38 6.50 16.37
N GLY A 302 27.08 6.76 16.18
CA GLY A 302 26.09 5.70 16.28
C GLY A 302 26.13 4.68 15.14
N PHE A 303 26.94 4.87 14.08
CA PHE A 303 27.16 3.81 13.08
C PHE A 303 27.84 2.56 13.67
N GLU A 304 28.42 2.66 14.88
CA GLU A 304 28.82 1.48 15.65
C GLU A 304 27.64 0.52 15.86
N TRP A 305 26.43 1.04 16.07
CA TRP A 305 25.20 0.27 16.26
C TRP A 305 24.62 -0.29 14.97
N LEU A 306 24.94 0.28 13.81
CA LEU A 306 24.62 -0.36 12.53
C LEU A 306 25.36 -1.70 12.41
N SER A 307 26.65 -1.70 12.75
CA SER A 307 27.55 -2.85 12.61
C SER A 307 27.64 -3.74 13.86
N ALA A 308 26.96 -3.38 14.95
CA ALA A 308 27.03 -4.12 16.20
C ALA A 308 26.53 -5.55 16.04
N GLU A 309 27.26 -6.49 16.63
CA GLU A 309 26.84 -7.89 16.71
C GLU A 309 25.68 -8.05 17.71
N GLY A 310 24.81 -9.01 17.43
CA GLY A 310 23.67 -9.31 18.28
C GLY A 310 22.46 -8.41 18.03
N PRO A 311 21.33 -8.76 18.67
CA PRO A 311 20.03 -8.19 18.38
C PRO A 311 19.96 -6.70 18.70
N ASN A 312 19.01 -6.01 18.06
CA ASN A 312 18.63 -4.65 18.45
C ASN A 312 18.27 -4.63 19.95
N PRO A 313 18.75 -3.64 20.74
CA PRO A 313 18.40 -3.52 22.15
C PRO A 313 16.90 -3.29 22.38
N HIS A 314 16.18 -2.75 21.39
CA HIS A 314 14.73 -2.56 21.44
C HIS A 314 14.03 -3.38 20.36
N VAL A 315 13.05 -4.18 20.77
CA VAL A 315 12.21 -4.95 19.83
C VAL A 315 11.21 -4.02 19.16
N VAL A 316 11.25 -3.92 17.83
CA VAL A 316 10.32 -3.10 17.02
C VAL A 316 9.00 -3.85 16.82
N THR A 317 8.30 -4.10 17.93
CA THR A 317 7.11 -4.97 17.94
C THR A 317 6.06 -4.49 16.94
N GLY A 318 5.62 -5.41 16.07
CA GLY A 318 4.62 -5.13 15.05
C GLY A 318 5.17 -4.58 13.72
N ALA A 319 6.48 -4.35 13.62
CA ALA A 319 7.10 -3.99 12.36
C ALA A 319 7.15 -5.18 11.40
N LEU A 320 6.66 -4.97 10.17
CA LEU A 320 6.77 -5.93 9.09
C LEU A 320 8.00 -5.61 8.23
N VAL A 321 9.00 -6.48 8.25
CA VAL A 321 10.26 -6.30 7.50
C VAL A 321 10.10 -6.60 6.01
N GLY A 322 11.13 -6.31 5.22
CA GLY A 322 11.17 -6.55 3.77
C GLY A 322 10.94 -8.00 3.33
N GLY A 323 11.43 -8.96 4.11
CA GLY A 323 11.16 -10.39 3.88
C GLY A 323 12.22 -11.14 3.07
N PRO A 324 11.92 -12.36 2.60
CA PRO A 324 12.92 -13.26 2.05
C PRO A 324 13.28 -12.95 0.60
N PHE A 325 14.44 -13.46 0.15
CA PHE A 325 14.75 -13.53 -1.27
C PHE A 325 13.87 -14.58 -1.97
N GLN A 326 13.94 -14.65 -3.30
CA GLN A 326 13.07 -15.52 -4.10
C GLN A 326 13.18 -17.00 -3.74
N ASN A 327 14.33 -17.46 -3.26
CA ASN A 327 14.55 -18.84 -2.79
C ASN A 327 14.18 -19.04 -1.31
N ASP A 328 13.35 -18.15 -0.74
CA ASP A 328 12.90 -18.11 0.65
C ASP A 328 13.99 -17.90 1.70
N SER A 329 15.25 -17.65 1.28
CA SER A 329 16.34 -17.36 2.21
C SER A 329 16.19 -15.97 2.84
N PHE A 330 16.54 -15.87 4.12
CA PHE A 330 16.53 -14.62 4.88
C PHE A 330 17.81 -14.49 5.69
N VAL A 331 18.47 -13.34 5.57
CA VAL A 331 19.67 -13.00 6.34
C VAL A 331 19.30 -11.89 7.31
N ASP A 332 19.09 -12.24 8.59
CA ASP A 332 18.80 -11.30 9.68
C ASP A 332 20.05 -10.45 9.99
N SER A 333 20.19 -9.34 9.28
CA SER A 333 21.33 -8.45 9.38
C SER A 333 20.87 -7.01 9.22
N ARG A 334 21.31 -6.17 10.15
CA ARG A 334 20.97 -4.75 10.18
C ARG A 334 21.43 -4.01 8.93
N ASN A 335 22.49 -4.47 8.27
CA ASN A 335 22.99 -3.86 7.03
C ASN A 335 22.32 -4.42 5.76
N ASN A 336 21.47 -5.44 5.89
CA ASN A 336 20.70 -6.01 4.79
C ASN A 336 19.32 -5.32 4.69
N THR A 337 19.32 -4.09 4.19
CA THR A 337 18.13 -3.24 4.04
C THR A 337 17.02 -3.90 3.21
N MET A 338 17.37 -4.63 2.16
CA MET A 338 16.40 -5.33 1.30
C MET A 338 15.42 -6.22 2.08
N GLN A 339 15.92 -6.91 3.10
CA GLN A 339 15.18 -7.91 3.87
C GLN A 339 14.76 -7.41 5.26
N ASN A 340 15.59 -6.56 5.89
CA ASN A 340 15.44 -6.15 7.30
C ASN A 340 14.93 -4.72 7.49
N GLU A 341 14.68 -3.97 6.43
CA GLU A 341 14.03 -2.67 6.55
C GLU A 341 12.54 -2.87 6.85
N ALA A 342 12.07 -2.20 7.90
CA ALA A 342 10.66 -2.13 8.23
C ALA A 342 10.06 -0.88 7.59
N THR A 343 8.87 -1.01 7.00
CA THR A 343 8.21 0.11 6.33
C THR A 343 6.80 0.33 6.85
N THR A 344 6.37 1.59 6.82
CA THR A 344 5.03 2.00 7.26
C THR A 344 3.95 1.42 6.36
N TYR A 345 4.17 1.40 5.03
CA TYR A 345 3.19 0.92 4.07
C TYR A 345 2.97 -0.60 4.13
N ASN A 346 4.01 -1.41 4.43
CA ASN A 346 3.84 -2.84 4.71
C ASN A 346 2.96 -3.07 5.94
N SER A 347 3.28 -2.33 7.01
CA SER A 347 2.59 -2.45 8.29
C SER A 347 1.13 -2.00 8.18
N ALA A 348 0.86 -0.93 7.42
CA ALA A 348 -0.51 -0.46 7.15
C ALA A 348 -1.36 -1.51 6.43
N ALA A 349 -0.83 -2.14 5.38
CA ALA A 349 -1.52 -3.20 4.66
C ALA A 349 -1.77 -4.44 5.55
N LEU A 350 -0.78 -4.80 6.39
CA LEU A 350 -0.91 -5.91 7.33
C LEU A 350 -2.05 -5.68 8.32
N VAL A 351 -2.18 -4.47 8.87
CA VAL A 351 -3.27 -4.13 9.80
C VAL A 351 -4.63 -4.32 9.12
N GLY A 352 -4.79 -3.84 7.89
CA GLY A 352 -6.02 -4.05 7.11
C GLY A 352 -6.31 -5.53 6.86
N LEU A 353 -5.29 -6.30 6.47
CA LEU A 353 -5.41 -7.73 6.22
C LEU A 353 -5.84 -8.49 7.48
N MET A 354 -5.16 -8.25 8.61
CA MET A 354 -5.45 -8.92 9.87
C MET A 354 -6.82 -8.54 10.43
N ALA A 355 -7.23 -7.28 10.31
CA ALA A 355 -8.57 -6.85 10.70
C ALA A 355 -9.65 -7.60 9.89
N GLY A 356 -9.50 -7.71 8.57
CA GLY A 356 -10.46 -8.44 7.74
C GLY A 356 -10.47 -9.96 8.02
N LEU A 357 -9.30 -10.58 8.27
CA LEU A 357 -9.21 -12.00 8.55
C LEU A 357 -9.80 -12.39 9.91
N THR A 358 -9.67 -11.52 10.92
CA THR A 358 -10.15 -11.76 12.29
C THR A 358 -11.60 -11.35 12.53
N SER A 359 -12.19 -10.55 11.63
CA SER A 359 -13.60 -10.21 11.71
C SER A 359 -14.48 -11.47 11.59
N THR A 360 -15.34 -11.71 12.59
CA THR A 360 -16.21 -12.90 12.69
C THR A 360 -17.42 -12.84 11.75
N ASN A 361 -17.62 -11.72 11.07
CA ASN A 361 -18.67 -11.49 10.08
C ASN A 361 -18.03 -10.98 8.79
N GLN A 362 -18.38 -11.61 7.66
CA GLN A 362 -18.11 -11.07 6.32
C GLN A 362 -18.56 -9.60 6.28
N VAL A 363 -17.64 -8.70 5.90
CA VAL A 363 -17.63 -7.25 6.21
C VAL A 363 -18.75 -6.44 5.53
N THR A 364 -19.78 -7.06 4.97
CA THR A 364 -20.50 -6.44 3.85
C THR A 364 -21.98 -6.15 4.05
N LEU A 365 -22.55 -6.41 5.23
CA LEU A 365 -23.98 -6.13 5.44
C LEU A 365 -24.31 -4.86 6.23
N SER A 366 -23.37 -4.18 6.89
CA SER A 366 -23.73 -3.04 7.76
C SER A 366 -22.87 -1.78 7.70
N ALA A 367 -21.73 -1.74 7.00
CA ALA A 367 -20.80 -0.62 7.15
C ALA A 367 -20.96 0.55 6.15
N TRP A 368 -21.84 0.47 5.14
CA TRP A 368 -21.80 1.42 4.01
C TRP A 368 -23.15 1.78 3.40
N LYS A 369 -24.24 1.75 4.18
CA LYS A 369 -25.49 2.46 3.81
C LYS A 369 -25.47 3.89 4.30
#